data_AF-A0A9P5JE76-F1
#
_entry.id   AF-A0A9P5JE76-F1
#
_cell.length_a   1.000
_cell.length_b   1.000
_cell.length_c   1.000
_cell.angle_alpha   90.00
_cell.angle_beta   90.00
_cell.angle_gamma   90.00
#
_symmetry.space_group_name_H-M   'P 1'
#
loop_
_entity.id
_entity.type
_entity.pdbx_description
1 polymer ?
#
loop_
_entity_poly.entity_id
_entity_poly.type
_entity_poly.pdbx_seq_one_letter_code
_entity_poly.pdbx_strand_id
1 'polypeptide(L)' 'MILVNFNLPPEVRTQLHYIIPLGVIPGPHAPKDFNSFEWPFVRDCKILARGVRLLGARDEKIFTFHAYPTHVMGDM' A
#
# COMPACT_ATOMS: atom_id res chain seq x y z
N MET A 1 5.97 -3.05 -9.87
CA MET A 1 5.97 -2.95 -8.38
C MET A 1 4.58 -3.25 -7.84
N ILE A 2 4.50 -4.21 -6.92
CA ILE A 2 3.25 -4.64 -6.29
C ILE A 2 3.32 -4.56 -4.77
N LEU A 3 2.17 -4.41 -4.12
CA LEU A 3 2.04 -4.31 -2.67
C LEU A 3 1.20 -5.46 -2.11
N VAL A 4 1.70 -6.06 -1.03
CA VAL A 4 0.97 -7.08 -0.25
C VAL A 4 0.31 -6.44 0.98
N ASN A 5 -1.00 -6.59 1.10
CA ASN A 5 -1.76 -6.09 2.25
C ASN A 5 -1.70 -7.07 3.43
N PHE A 6 -0.94 -6.74 4.46
CA PHE A 6 -0.83 -7.59 5.66
C PHE A 6 -2.04 -7.55 6.59
N ASN A 7 -3.04 -6.71 6.33
CA ASN A 7 -4.32 -6.78 7.02
C ASN A 7 -5.19 -7.96 6.53
N LEU A 8 -4.78 -8.64 5.44
CA LEU A 8 -5.46 -9.83 4.93
C LEU A 8 -4.80 -11.12 5.43
N PRO A 9 -5.57 -12.21 5.57
CA PRO A 9 -5.04 -13.53 5.91
C PRO A 9 -3.93 -14.00 4.95
N PRO A 10 -2.91 -14.73 5.44
CA PRO A 10 -1.81 -15.24 4.63
C PRO A 10 -2.23 -16.01 3.39
N GLU A 11 -3.36 -16.70 3.46
CA GLU A 11 -3.89 -17.60 2.42
C GLU A 11 -4.39 -16.82 1.20
N VAL A 12 -4.71 -15.53 1.38
CA VAL A 12 -5.33 -14.70 0.33
C VAL A 12 -4.50 -13.48 -0.06
N ARG A 13 -3.64 -12.96 0.80
CA ARG A 13 -2.95 -11.68 0.58
C ARG A 13 -1.99 -11.62 -0.62
N THR A 14 -1.66 -12.75 -1.23
CA THR A 14 -0.84 -12.84 -2.46
C THR A 14 -1.65 -13.22 -3.70
N GLN A 15 -2.97 -13.37 -3.58
CA GLN A 15 -3.83 -13.61 -4.74
C GLN A 15 -3.99 -12.31 -5.54
N LEU A 16 -4.01 -12.42 -6.87
CA LEU A 16 -3.89 -11.28 -7.78
C LEU A 16 -4.91 -10.16 -7.50
N HIS A 17 -6.15 -10.49 -7.15
CA HIS A 17 -7.21 -9.49 -6.89
C HIS A 17 -7.07 -8.78 -5.54
N TYR A 18 -6.21 -9.26 -4.65
CA TYR A 18 -5.90 -8.62 -3.36
C TYR A 18 -4.57 -7.87 -3.36
N ILE A 19 -3.80 -7.97 -4.44
CA ILE A 19 -2.57 -7.23 -4.63
C ILE A 19 -2.91 -5.79 -5.05
N ILE A 20 -2.24 -4.81 -4.47
CA ILE A 20 -2.40 -3.41 -4.85
C ILE A 20 -1.30 -3.04 -5.85
N PRO A 21 -1.62 -2.69 -7.10
CA PRO A 21 -0.63 -2.25 -8.07
C PRO A 21 -0.17 -0.82 -7.72
N LEU A 22 1.06 -0.66 -7.24
CA LEU A 22 1.61 0.66 -6.90
C LEU A 22 2.25 1.36 -8.09
N GLY A 23 2.85 0.60 -9.00
CA GLY A 23 3.44 1.18 -10.19
C GLY A 23 3.93 0.16 -11.20
N VAL A 24 3.75 0.48 -12.48
CA VAL A 24 4.41 -0.18 -13.61
C VAL A 24 5.48 0.77 -14.10
N ILE A 25 6.75 0.39 -13.96
CA ILE A 25 7.88 1.23 -14.33
C ILE A 25 8.45 0.68 -15.64
N PRO A 26 8.28 1.39 -16.77
CA PRO A 26 8.82 0.93 -18.04
C PRO A 26 10.33 1.16 -18.10
N GLY A 27 11.08 0.14 -18.51
CA GLY A 27 12.55 0.12 -18.53
C GLY A 27 13.27 1.30 -19.21
N PRO A 28 12.84 1.84 -20.38
CA PRO A 28 13.58 2.93 -21.02
C PRO A 28 13.35 4.31 -20.38
N HIS A 29 12.35 4.45 -19.50
CA HIS A 29 11.96 5.73 -18.88
C HIS A 29 11.78 5.62 -17.37
N ALA A 30 12.52 4.72 -16.72
CA ALA A 30 12.49 4.60 -15.27
C ALA A 30 12.82 5.95 -14.59
N PRO A 31 12.20 6.27 -13.43
CA PRO A 31 12.53 7.46 -12.68
C PRO A 31 14.03 7.48 -12.34
N LYS A 32 14.71 8.60 -12.59
CA LYS A 32 16.11 8.79 -12.19
C LYS A 32 16.29 8.70 -10.67
N ASP A 33 15.28 9.15 -9.94
CA ASP A 33 15.18 9.00 -8.49
C ASP A 33 13.88 8.28 -8.17
N PHE A 34 13.98 6.96 -8.00
CA PHE A 34 12.85 6.12 -7.62
C PHE A 34 12.26 6.50 -6.25
N ASN A 35 13.10 6.91 -5.30
CA ASN A 35 12.63 7.29 -3.96
C ASN A 35 11.72 8.52 -4.02
N SER A 36 12.00 9.46 -4.93
CA SER A 36 11.12 10.62 -5.15
C SER A 36 9.71 10.22 -5.62
N PHE A 37 9.62 9.17 -6.45
CA PHE A 37 8.36 8.63 -6.94
C PHE A 37 7.59 7.88 -5.86
N GLU A 38 8.30 7.11 -5.02
CA GLU A 38 7.71 6.31 -3.94
C GLU A 38 7.34 7.16 -2.70
N TRP A 39 8.00 8.31 -2.51
CA TRP A 39 7.90 9.10 -1.29
C TRP A 39 6.46 9.46 -0.85
N PRO A 40 5.55 9.89 -1.75
CA PRO A 40 4.16 10.17 -1.34
C PRO A 40 3.48 8.94 -0.73
N PHE A 41 3.71 7.76 -1.30
CA PHE A 41 3.15 6.50 -0.80
C PHE A 41 3.73 6.13 0.57
N VAL A 42 5.05 6.23 0.74
CA VAL A 42 5.73 5.95 2.01
C VAL A 42 5.24 6.88 3.12
N ARG A 43 5.06 8.17 2.82
CA ARG A 43 4.55 9.16 3.77
C ARG A 43 3.15 8.77 4.26
N ASP A 44 2.27 8.40 3.34
CA ASP A 44 0.89 8.06 3.67
C ASP A 44 0.82 6.73 4.47
N CYS A 45 1.66 5.74 4.12
CA CYS A 45 1.81 4.51 4.91
C CYS A 45 2.27 4.77 6.35
N LYS A 46 3.19 5.72 6.57
CA LYS A 46 3.63 6.12 7.92
C LYS A 46 2.49 6.76 8.73
N ILE A 47 1.55 7.43 8.08
CA ILE A 47 0.36 7.99 8.73
C ILE A 47 -0.59 6.84 9.11
N LEU A 48 -0.87 5.93 8.16
CA LEU A 48 -1.74 4.77 8.39
C LEU A 48 -1.20 3.83 9.48
N ALA A 49 0.12 3.67 9.58
CA ALA A 49 0.75 2.85 10.61
C ALA A 49 0.55 3.41 12.04
N ARG A 50 0.35 4.73 12.18
CA ARG A 50 0.02 5.38 13.47
C ARG A 50 -1.47 5.30 13.82
N GLY A 51 -2.30 4.88 12.88
CA GLY A 51 -3.74 4.87 13.02
C GLY A 51 -4.38 6.16 12.53
N VAL A 52 -5.44 6.03 11.73
CA VAL A 52 -6.29 7.14 11.28
C VAL A 52 -7.73 6.90 11.68
N ARG A 53 -8.45 7.95 12.11
CA ARG A 53 -9.88 7.82 12.39
C ARG A 53 -10.67 7.87 11.09
N LEU A 54 -11.46 6.85 10.83
CA LEU A 54 -12.32 6.73 9.66
C LEU A 54 -13.76 6.48 10.08
N LEU A 55 -14.70 6.94 9.26
CA LEU A 55 -16.11 6.58 9.36
C LEU A 55 -16.35 5.29 8.56
N GLY A 56 -16.86 4.25 9.22
CA GLY A 56 -17.23 3.00 8.57
C GLY A 56 -18.41 3.19 7.64
N ALA A 57 -18.23 2.86 6.36
CA ALA A 57 -19.29 3.01 5.36
C ALA A 57 -20.48 2.05 5.58
N ARG A 58 -20.30 0.98 6.35
CA ARG A 58 -21.33 -0.06 6.57
C ARG A 58 -22.16 0.19 7.83
N ASP A 59 -21.52 0.69 8.87
CA ASP A 59 -22.05 0.77 10.23
C ASP A 59 -22.05 2.20 10.78
N GLU A 60 -21.58 3.17 10.00
CA GLU A 60 -21.51 4.61 10.32
C GLU A 60 -20.82 4.90 11.66
N LYS A 61 -19.91 4.02 12.06
CA LYS A 61 -19.13 4.16 13.29
C LYS A 61 -17.76 4.70 13.00
N ILE A 62 -17.28 5.57 13.89
CA ILE A 62 -15.90 6.01 13.87
C ILE A 62 -15.04 4.90 14.47
N PHE A 63 -14.03 4.46 13.73
CA PHE A 63 -13.03 3.51 14.22
C PHE A 63 -11.63 4.00 13.86
N THR A 64 -10.62 3.47 14.56
CA THR A 64 -9.22 3.74 14.24
C THR A 64 -8.71 2.64 13.32
N PHE A 65 -8.43 3.00 12.08
CA PHE A 65 -7.88 2.11 11.07
C PHE A 65 -6.35 2.16 11.10
N HIS A 66 -5.73 1.00 11.20
CA HIS A 66 -4.29 0.83 11.01
C HIS A 66 -4.06 0.07 9.72
N ALA A 67 -3.14 0.56 8.89
CA ALA A 67 -2.53 -0.24 7.84
C ALA A 67 -1.03 -0.19 8.02
N TYR A 68 -0.44 -1.37 8.08
CA TYR A 68 1.00 -1.50 8.20
C TYR A 68 1.62 -1.45 6.80
N PRO A 69 2.84 -0.89 6.65
CA PRO A 69 3.50 -0.76 5.36
C PRO A 69 3.47 -2.09 4.61
N THR A 70 2.82 -2.05 3.46
CA THR A 70 2.71 -3.19 2.56
C THR A 70 4.07 -3.54 2.01
N HIS A 71 4.43 -4.81 2.05
CA HIS A 71 5.71 -5.25 1.50
C HIS A 71 5.72 -5.01 -0.02
N VAL A 72 6.72 -4.25 -0.48
CA VAL A 72 6.94 -3.91 -1.88
C VAL A 72 7.76 -5.02 -2.52
N MET A 73 7.26 -5.60 -3.61
CA MET A 73 8.01 -6.57 -4.43
C MET A 73 8.09 -6.08 -5.87
N GLY A 74 9.26 -6.28 -6.47
CA GLY A 74 9.51 -5.96 -7.88
C GLY A 74 11.00 -5.94 -8.20
N ASP A 75 11.32 -6.38 -9.41
CA ASP A 75 12.56 -6.09 -10.12
C ASP A 75 12.49 -4.65 -10.68
N MET A 76 13.62 -3.94 -10.71
CA MET A 76 13.77 -2.60 -11.29
C MET A 76 14.61 -2.68 -12.56
#